data_AF-A0A7C3ZDQ2-F1
#
_entry.id   AF-A0A7C3ZDQ2-F1
#
_cell.length_a   1.000
_cell.length_b   1.000
_cell.length_c   1.000
_cell.angle_alpha   90.00
_cell.angle_beta   90.00
_cell.angle_gamma   90.00
#
_symmetry.space_group_name_H-M   'P 1'
#
loop_
_entity.id
_entity.type
_entity.pdbx_description
1 polymer ?
#
loop_
_entity_poly.entity_id
_entity_poly.type
_entity_poly.pdbx_seq_one_letter_code
_entity_poly.pdbx_strand_id
1 'polypeptide(L)'
;MQKWLGFTAVVALLIIAGCILPNPSQQQTAGAGGATPTSEPTAVFTPDETPIGCAGYPSLMLRDECYSREALLKDDPHVCEAVINYSMRDICYRAFASSRLNESYCAIMKLPENRRACYFDIARAKNDSSICAMIDENSTRRECRVELKDPLLLCENETTESAHAICMAKATGDYQHCISLENLSERDTCLYEFGNESPQPEACGKIVENSLRSECYIAIAKQKEDVLICALIEDDGTHDACVHLFMAKPTREVCALLRNNDSVYSCLARAEMSPQMCTLVHDYLVKDSCYEEYAEYARDSFYCSLISTTLYKNRCYENLSVTMNNTNLCSNVVPELERDWCYLKNARANVNMDACLQIKLESFRLPCITEIATYVDNPSLCNIIEQSYYRDRCYSMIISKGTYSYALCSNITAGLWHDECYMRAAIRENSESLCAKLIYESARSECYRRFGKQ
;
A
#
# COMPACT_ATOMS: atom_id res chain seq x y z
N MET A 1 10.77 11.65 2.12
CA MET A 1 9.45 12.34 2.16
C MET A 1 8.82 12.28 0.77
N GLN A 2 8.16 11.18 0.44
CA GLN A 2 7.27 11.08 -0.72
C GLN A 2 5.86 11.26 -0.18
N LYS A 3 5.21 12.39 -0.49
CA LYS A 3 3.80 12.60 -0.22
C LYS A 3 3.06 13.00 -1.50
N TRP A 4 2.01 12.23 -1.77
CA TRP A 4 0.66 12.70 -2.08
C TRP A 4 0.49 13.55 -3.35
N LEU A 5 0.10 12.88 -4.43
CA LEU A 5 -0.60 13.50 -5.56
C LEU A 5 -2.10 13.47 -5.31
N GLY A 6 -2.63 14.65 -5.00
CA GLY A 6 -3.90 15.25 -5.39
C GLY A 6 -5.11 14.34 -5.69
N PHE A 7 -6.03 14.28 -4.73
CA PHE A 7 -7.46 14.10 -4.98
C PHE A 7 -8.08 15.48 -5.21
N THR A 8 -8.21 15.92 -6.47
CA THR A 8 -8.97 17.11 -6.83
C THR A 8 -10.41 16.72 -7.16
N ALA A 9 -11.33 17.35 -6.42
CA ALA A 9 -12.76 17.25 -6.59
C ALA A 9 -13.19 17.80 -7.96
N VAL A 10 -13.83 16.96 -8.77
CA VAL A 10 -14.69 17.39 -9.88
C VAL A 10 -16.14 17.24 -9.41
N VAL A 11 -16.71 18.35 -8.95
CA VAL A 11 -18.16 18.52 -8.84
C VAL A 11 -18.67 18.85 -10.24
N ALA A 12 -19.24 17.87 -10.92
CA ALA A 12 -20.04 18.06 -12.12
C ALA A 12 -21.39 17.37 -11.94
N LEU A 13 -22.44 18.19 -11.86
CA LEU A 13 -23.84 17.81 -11.94
C LEU A 13 -24.10 16.90 -13.16
N LEU A 14 -24.63 15.69 -12.94
CA LEU A 14 -25.42 14.96 -13.93
C LEU A 14 -26.57 14.20 -13.25
N ILE A 15 -27.73 14.84 -13.36
CA ILE A 15 -29.09 14.33 -13.64
C ILE A 15 -29.35 12.82 -13.44
N ILE A 16 -30.38 12.59 -12.62
CA ILE A 16 -31.12 11.37 -12.31
C ILE A 16 -31.49 10.55 -13.57
N ALA A 17 -31.05 9.29 -13.62
CA ALA A 17 -31.75 8.21 -14.31
C ALA A 17 -31.49 6.91 -13.53
N GLY A 18 -32.53 6.42 -12.84
CA GLY A 18 -32.45 5.19 -12.06
C GLY A 18 -32.44 3.95 -12.95
N CYS A 19 -31.57 3.00 -12.62
CA CYS A 19 -31.70 1.61 -13.03
C CYS A 19 -31.53 0.73 -11.78
N ILE A 20 -32.67 0.22 -11.32
CA ILE A 20 -32.80 -0.85 -10.33
C ILE A 20 -32.33 -2.13 -11.00
N LEU A 21 -31.29 -2.79 -10.48
CA LEU A 21 -30.94 -4.16 -10.86
C LEU A 21 -31.70 -5.14 -9.97
N PRO A 22 -32.44 -6.11 -10.53
CA PRO A 22 -33.13 -7.12 -9.75
C PRO A 22 -32.27 -8.36 -9.51
N ASN A 23 -32.53 -8.92 -8.34
CA ASN A 23 -32.11 -10.20 -7.76
C ASN A 23 -32.37 -11.39 -8.70
N PRO A 24 -31.48 -12.41 -8.81
CA PRO A 24 -31.80 -13.63 -9.53
C PRO A 24 -32.40 -14.67 -8.57
N SER A 25 -33.72 -14.67 -8.45
CA SER A 25 -34.47 -15.84 -8.01
C SER A 25 -35.70 -16.06 -8.88
N GLN A 26 -35.86 -17.31 -9.29
CA GLN A 26 -37.03 -17.91 -9.96
C GLN A 26 -37.33 -17.44 -11.39
N GLN A 27 -37.07 -18.32 -12.35
CA GLN A 27 -37.89 -18.39 -13.57
C GLN A 27 -38.31 -19.84 -13.84
N GLN A 28 -39.62 -20.05 -13.71
CA GLN A 28 -40.37 -21.11 -14.35
C GLN A 28 -41.22 -20.48 -15.47
N THR A 29 -41.33 -21.25 -16.57
CA THR A 29 -42.40 -21.32 -17.58
C THR A 29 -42.25 -20.61 -18.95
N ALA A 30 -42.23 -21.48 -19.97
CA ALA A 30 -43.06 -21.54 -21.18
C ALA A 30 -42.60 -20.90 -22.51
N GLY A 31 -42.65 -21.73 -23.58
CA GLY A 31 -42.66 -21.35 -25.01
C GLY A 31 -41.72 -22.22 -25.88
N ALA A 32 -42.14 -23.42 -26.31
CA ALA A 32 -42.74 -23.69 -27.63
C ALA A 32 -41.75 -23.68 -28.82
N GLY A 33 -41.41 -24.87 -29.33
CA GLY A 33 -40.69 -25.06 -30.59
C GLY A 33 -40.46 -26.55 -30.87
N GLY A 34 -41.23 -27.11 -31.79
CA GLY A 34 -41.35 -28.55 -32.00
C GLY A 34 -40.23 -29.19 -32.81
N ALA A 35 -39.95 -30.46 -32.48
CA ALA A 35 -39.44 -31.46 -33.41
C ALA A 35 -39.85 -32.83 -32.86
N THR A 36 -40.65 -33.54 -33.65
CA THR A 36 -41.01 -34.96 -33.50
C THR A 36 -39.79 -35.86 -33.36
N PRO A 37 -39.83 -36.83 -32.42
CA PRO A 37 -39.28 -38.15 -32.68
C PRO A 37 -40.35 -39.24 -32.52
N THR A 38 -40.31 -40.12 -33.51
CA THR A 38 -40.90 -41.44 -33.64
C THR A 38 -41.16 -42.18 -32.33
N SER A 39 -42.39 -42.66 -32.21
CA SER A 39 -42.91 -43.56 -31.19
C SER A 39 -42.16 -44.90 -31.14
N GLU A 40 -41.53 -45.18 -30.00
CA GLU A 40 -41.18 -46.53 -29.56
C GLU A 40 -42.26 -47.10 -28.62
N PRO A 41 -42.43 -48.43 -28.56
CA PRO A 41 -43.61 -49.06 -27.95
C PRO A 41 -43.59 -48.98 -26.42
N THR A 42 -44.61 -48.34 -25.86
CA THR A 42 -45.00 -48.40 -24.45
C THR A 42 -45.31 -49.84 -24.03
N ALA A 43 -44.44 -50.44 -23.22
CA ALA A 43 -44.76 -51.58 -22.40
C ALA A 43 -45.65 -51.12 -21.23
N VAL A 44 -46.91 -51.55 -21.26
CA VAL A 44 -47.88 -51.35 -20.18
C VAL A 44 -47.47 -52.25 -19.02
N PHE A 45 -46.83 -51.67 -18.00
CA PHE A 45 -46.59 -52.34 -16.72
C PHE A 45 -47.87 -52.25 -15.89
N THR A 46 -48.47 -53.40 -15.60
CA THR A 46 -49.64 -53.52 -14.71
C THR A 46 -49.20 -53.37 -13.24
N PRO A 47 -49.86 -52.52 -12.44
CA PRO A 47 -49.54 -52.31 -11.03
C PRO A 47 -50.37 -53.26 -10.16
N ASP A 48 -49.83 -54.43 -9.81
CA ASP A 48 -50.38 -55.23 -8.69
C ASP A 48 -49.38 -56.22 -8.08
N GLU A 49 -48.08 -55.89 -8.10
CA GLU A 49 -47.09 -56.60 -7.29
C GLU A 49 -46.84 -55.78 -6.02
N THR A 50 -47.23 -56.34 -4.87
CA THR A 50 -46.85 -55.84 -3.55
C THR A 50 -45.37 -55.46 -3.55
N PRO A 51 -44.96 -54.29 -3.02
CA PRO A 51 -43.57 -53.87 -3.04
C PRO A 51 -42.71 -54.97 -2.43
N ILE A 52 -41.96 -55.66 -3.28
CA ILE A 52 -40.95 -56.60 -2.82
C ILE A 52 -39.96 -55.72 -2.06
N GLY A 53 -39.96 -55.81 -0.71
CA GLY A 53 -38.96 -55.09 0.10
C GLY A 53 -37.56 -55.45 -0.37
N CYS A 54 -36.56 -54.59 -0.16
CA CYS A 54 -35.24 -54.75 -0.77
C CYS A 54 -34.60 -56.15 -0.58
N ALA A 55 -34.95 -56.87 0.50
CA ALA A 55 -34.54 -58.26 0.74
C ALA A 55 -34.95 -59.26 -0.35
N GLY A 56 -36.03 -59.01 -1.11
CA GLY A 56 -36.57 -59.95 -2.09
C GLY A 56 -35.95 -59.87 -3.50
N TYR A 57 -34.99 -58.96 -3.73
CA TYR A 57 -34.25 -58.94 -4.99
C TYR A 57 -33.30 -60.15 -5.09
N PRO A 58 -33.32 -60.91 -6.20
CA PRO A 58 -32.51 -62.12 -6.36
C PRO A 58 -31.02 -61.82 -6.60
N SER A 59 -30.71 -60.65 -7.16
CA SER A 59 -29.33 -60.20 -7.37
C SER A 59 -28.85 -59.41 -6.15
N LEU A 60 -27.69 -59.80 -5.62
CA LEU A 60 -27.03 -59.08 -4.53
C LEU A 60 -26.83 -57.59 -4.87
N MET A 61 -26.47 -57.29 -6.12
CA MET A 61 -26.25 -55.93 -6.59
C MET A 61 -27.54 -55.11 -6.59
N LEU A 62 -28.65 -55.68 -7.07
CA LEU A 62 -29.95 -54.99 -7.06
C LEU A 62 -30.48 -54.77 -5.65
N ARG A 63 -30.25 -55.74 -4.75
CA ARG A 63 -30.60 -55.62 -3.34
C ARG A 63 -29.84 -54.48 -2.66
N ASP A 64 -28.53 -54.43 -2.85
CA ASP A 64 -27.65 -53.41 -2.28
C ASP A 64 -28.00 -52.01 -2.83
N GLU A 65 -28.30 -51.89 -4.12
CA GLU A 65 -28.79 -50.65 -4.73
C GLU A 65 -30.14 -50.22 -4.13
N CYS A 66 -31.07 -51.17 -3.93
CA CYS A 66 -32.37 -50.90 -3.33
C CYS A 66 -32.22 -50.32 -1.92
N TYR A 67 -31.42 -50.97 -1.05
CA TYR A 67 -31.19 -50.47 0.31
C TYR A 67 -30.51 -49.10 0.32
N SER A 68 -29.54 -48.86 -0.57
CA SER A 68 -28.89 -47.54 -0.69
C SER A 68 -29.89 -46.44 -1.06
N ARG A 69 -30.80 -46.70 -2.00
CA ARG A 69 -31.87 -45.77 -2.38
C ARG A 69 -32.89 -45.58 -1.27
N GLU A 70 -33.28 -46.66 -0.60
CA GLU A 70 -34.21 -46.63 0.53
C GLU A 70 -33.65 -45.80 1.69
N ALA A 71 -32.35 -45.92 1.97
CA ALA A 71 -31.66 -45.11 2.98
C ALA A 71 -31.83 -43.61 2.71
N LEU A 72 -31.54 -43.18 1.47
CA LEU A 72 -31.68 -41.78 1.07
C LEU A 72 -33.14 -41.30 1.06
N LEU A 73 -34.08 -42.14 0.62
CA LEU A 73 -35.51 -41.82 0.63
C LEU A 73 -36.05 -41.64 2.06
N LYS A 74 -35.56 -42.45 3.01
CA LYS A 74 -35.93 -42.38 4.42
C LYS A 74 -35.12 -41.37 5.21
N ASP A 75 -34.07 -40.81 4.60
CA ASP A 75 -33.07 -39.99 5.28
C ASP A 75 -32.47 -40.68 6.53
N ASP A 76 -32.28 -42.01 6.45
CA ASP A 76 -31.79 -42.85 7.55
C ASP A 76 -30.47 -43.58 7.15
N PRO A 77 -29.31 -43.13 7.67
CA PRO A 77 -28.02 -43.72 7.34
C PRO A 77 -27.82 -45.13 7.91
N HIS A 78 -28.61 -45.58 8.90
CA HIS A 78 -28.51 -46.94 9.42
C HIS A 78 -29.00 -47.98 8.40
N VAL A 79 -29.87 -47.59 7.46
CA VAL A 79 -30.29 -48.47 6.36
C VAL A 79 -29.09 -48.87 5.47
N CYS A 80 -28.04 -48.04 5.39
CA CYS A 80 -26.80 -48.41 4.69
C CYS A 80 -26.12 -49.65 5.31
N GLU A 81 -26.35 -49.98 6.58
CA GLU A 81 -25.77 -51.17 7.23
C GLU A 81 -26.28 -52.48 6.61
N ALA A 82 -27.46 -52.45 6.00
CA ALA A 82 -28.06 -53.60 5.30
C ALA A 82 -27.41 -53.89 3.93
N VAL A 83 -26.60 -52.97 3.41
CA VAL A 83 -25.85 -53.14 2.16
C VAL A 83 -24.65 -54.07 2.40
N ILE A 84 -24.59 -55.19 1.68
CA ILE A 84 -23.57 -56.22 1.91
C ILE A 84 -22.25 -55.88 1.22
N ASN A 85 -22.30 -55.40 -0.03
CA ASN A 85 -21.12 -54.99 -0.76
C ASN A 85 -20.51 -53.73 -0.13
N TYR A 86 -19.29 -53.84 0.39
CA TYR A 86 -18.62 -52.72 1.08
C TYR A 86 -18.45 -51.47 0.22
N SER A 87 -18.24 -51.63 -1.09
CA SER A 87 -18.16 -50.48 -2.01
C SER A 87 -19.49 -49.74 -2.10
N MET A 88 -20.59 -50.47 -2.33
CA MET A 88 -21.94 -49.87 -2.36
C MET A 88 -22.34 -49.26 -1.01
N ARG A 89 -21.95 -49.89 0.10
CA ARG A 89 -22.23 -49.38 1.44
C ARG A 89 -21.50 -48.08 1.72
N ASP A 90 -20.23 -48.00 1.38
CA ASP A 90 -19.44 -46.78 1.55
C ASP A 90 -19.98 -45.66 0.64
N ILE A 91 -20.44 -45.98 -0.59
CA ILE A 91 -21.14 -45.02 -1.47
C ILE A 91 -22.42 -44.50 -0.80
N CYS A 92 -23.21 -45.36 -0.17
CA CYS A 92 -24.40 -44.98 0.60
C CYS A 92 -24.05 -43.97 1.70
N TYR A 93 -23.04 -44.25 2.53
CA TYR A 93 -22.58 -43.31 3.56
C TYR A 93 -21.99 -42.02 2.99
N ARG A 94 -21.31 -42.05 1.84
CA ARG A 94 -20.75 -40.85 1.19
C ARG A 94 -21.84 -39.88 0.76
N ALA A 95 -23.00 -40.40 0.34
CA ALA A 95 -24.16 -39.58 0.00
C ALA A 95 -24.72 -38.85 1.23
N PHE A 96 -24.77 -39.51 2.40
CA PHE A 96 -25.12 -38.86 3.67
C PHE A 96 -24.07 -37.85 4.14
N ALA A 97 -22.79 -38.20 4.04
CA ALA A 97 -21.69 -37.28 4.34
C ALA A 97 -21.85 -35.99 3.54
N SER A 98 -22.02 -36.12 2.21
CA SER A 98 -22.08 -34.98 1.29
C SER A 98 -23.36 -34.15 1.47
N SER A 99 -24.51 -34.80 1.63
CA SER A 99 -25.79 -34.08 1.81
C SER A 99 -25.88 -33.35 3.15
N ARG A 100 -25.26 -33.89 4.21
CA ARG A 100 -25.30 -33.31 5.56
C ARG A 100 -24.04 -32.54 5.94
N LEU A 101 -23.04 -32.50 5.07
CA LEU A 101 -21.70 -31.98 5.34
C LEU A 101 -21.14 -32.50 6.68
N ASN A 102 -21.28 -33.80 6.92
CA ASN A 102 -20.90 -34.42 8.18
C ASN A 102 -19.81 -35.49 7.96
N GLU A 103 -18.59 -35.13 8.31
CA GLU A 103 -17.38 -35.95 8.17
C GLU A 103 -17.40 -37.23 9.00
N SER A 104 -18.24 -37.32 10.05
CA SER A 104 -18.34 -38.53 10.87
C SER A 104 -18.83 -39.75 10.07
N TYR A 105 -19.60 -39.56 9.00
CA TYR A 105 -20.00 -40.65 8.11
C TYR A 105 -18.83 -41.22 7.31
N CYS A 106 -17.81 -40.41 6.99
CA CYS A 106 -16.60 -40.89 6.32
C CYS A 106 -15.84 -41.89 7.22
N ALA A 107 -15.85 -41.69 8.55
CA ALA A 107 -15.17 -42.57 9.50
C ALA A 107 -15.76 -43.99 9.56
N ILE A 108 -17.03 -44.18 9.18
CA ILE A 108 -17.73 -45.47 9.21
C ILE A 108 -17.32 -46.37 8.03
N MET A 109 -16.85 -45.75 6.93
CA MET A 109 -16.49 -46.44 5.69
C MET A 109 -15.37 -47.46 5.89
N LYS A 110 -15.45 -48.58 5.16
CA LYS A 110 -14.48 -49.68 5.28
C LYS A 110 -13.36 -49.62 4.28
N LEU A 111 -13.63 -49.14 3.06
CA LEU A 111 -12.65 -49.04 2.00
C LEU A 111 -11.87 -47.72 2.13
N PRO A 112 -10.53 -47.77 2.31
CA PRO A 112 -9.72 -46.57 2.50
C PRO A 112 -9.84 -45.55 1.37
N GLU A 113 -9.95 -45.99 0.11
CA GLU A 113 -10.17 -45.14 -1.05
C GLU A 113 -11.47 -44.33 -0.98
N ASN A 114 -12.58 -44.97 -0.58
CA ASN A 114 -13.87 -44.28 -0.42
C ASN A 114 -13.84 -43.32 0.76
N ARG A 115 -13.21 -43.73 1.87
CA ARG A 115 -13.04 -42.88 3.05
C ARG A 115 -12.24 -41.61 2.76
N ARG A 116 -11.10 -41.73 2.06
CA ARG A 116 -10.28 -40.58 1.65
C ARG A 116 -11.05 -39.65 0.73
N ALA A 117 -11.71 -40.21 -0.28
CA ALA A 117 -12.53 -39.43 -1.22
C ALA A 117 -13.69 -38.71 -0.52
N CYS A 118 -14.32 -39.36 0.46
CA CYS A 118 -15.34 -38.75 1.31
C CYS A 118 -14.79 -37.54 2.07
N TYR A 119 -13.68 -37.69 2.82
CA TYR A 119 -13.08 -36.55 3.53
C TYR A 119 -12.68 -35.41 2.60
N PHE A 120 -12.13 -35.73 1.42
CA PHE A 120 -11.80 -34.72 0.41
C PHE A 120 -13.05 -33.95 -0.02
N ASP A 121 -14.11 -34.64 -0.42
CA ASP A 121 -15.37 -33.99 -0.84
C ASP A 121 -15.94 -33.09 0.25
N ILE A 122 -15.91 -33.54 1.51
CA ILE A 122 -16.39 -32.75 2.65
C ILE A 122 -15.51 -31.55 2.91
N ALA A 123 -14.18 -31.70 2.86
CA ALA A 123 -13.23 -30.61 3.00
C ALA A 123 -13.47 -29.54 1.92
N ARG A 124 -13.68 -29.97 0.66
CA ARG A 124 -14.04 -29.11 -0.47
C ARG A 124 -15.38 -28.41 -0.27
N ALA A 125 -16.41 -29.15 0.13
CA ALA A 125 -17.75 -28.60 0.30
C ALA A 125 -17.84 -27.61 1.47
N LYS A 126 -17.07 -27.83 2.55
CA LYS A 126 -16.95 -26.91 3.70
C LYS A 126 -15.92 -25.79 3.48
N ASN A 127 -15.05 -25.92 2.49
CA ASN A 127 -13.84 -25.11 2.33
C ASN A 127 -13.01 -25.07 3.62
N ASP A 128 -12.83 -26.25 4.24
CA ASP A 128 -12.17 -26.43 5.54
C ASP A 128 -10.98 -27.39 5.40
N SER A 129 -9.77 -26.85 5.35
CA SER A 129 -8.53 -27.62 5.19
C SER A 129 -8.21 -28.50 6.40
N SER A 130 -8.79 -28.24 7.57
CA SER A 130 -8.57 -29.06 8.77
C SER A 130 -9.08 -30.50 8.57
N ILE A 131 -10.10 -30.69 7.72
CA ILE A 131 -10.66 -32.00 7.38
C ILE A 131 -9.67 -32.83 6.55
N CYS A 132 -8.78 -32.19 5.77
CA CYS A 132 -7.74 -32.91 5.04
C CYS A 132 -6.82 -33.71 6.00
N ALA A 133 -6.66 -33.28 7.27
CA ALA A 133 -5.88 -34.02 8.26
C ALA A 133 -6.46 -35.41 8.58
N MET A 134 -7.74 -35.65 8.28
CA MET A 134 -8.40 -36.96 8.47
C MET A 134 -8.12 -37.97 7.34
N ILE A 135 -7.51 -37.52 6.22
CA ILE A 135 -7.11 -38.38 5.10
C ILE A 135 -5.82 -39.11 5.48
N ASP A 136 -5.82 -40.43 5.51
CA ASP A 136 -4.68 -41.26 5.97
C ASP A 136 -3.49 -41.30 4.98
N GLU A 137 -3.75 -41.28 3.68
CA GLU A 137 -2.69 -41.26 2.66
C GLU A 137 -2.12 -39.85 2.43
N ASN A 138 -0.80 -39.73 2.49
CA ASN A 138 -0.10 -38.45 2.43
C ASN A 138 -0.25 -37.72 1.08
N SER A 139 -0.26 -38.43 -0.06
CA SER A 139 -0.43 -37.82 -1.39
C SER A 139 -1.80 -37.16 -1.53
N THR A 140 -2.87 -37.88 -1.21
CA THR A 140 -4.24 -37.37 -1.25
C THR A 140 -4.46 -36.27 -0.20
N ARG A 141 -3.87 -36.40 1.00
CA ARG A 141 -3.90 -35.36 2.03
C ARG A 141 -3.28 -34.06 1.52
N ARG A 142 -2.10 -34.16 0.89
CA ARG A 142 -1.40 -33.01 0.30
C ARG A 142 -2.21 -32.39 -0.83
N GLU A 143 -2.78 -33.19 -1.71
CA GLU A 143 -3.65 -32.72 -2.80
C GLU A 143 -4.86 -31.94 -2.27
N CYS A 144 -5.54 -32.48 -1.26
CA CYS A 144 -6.65 -31.80 -0.56
C CYS A 144 -6.21 -30.44 -0.01
N ARG A 145 -5.06 -30.38 0.68
CA ARG A 145 -4.50 -29.13 1.21
C ARG A 145 -4.14 -28.11 0.13
N VAL A 146 -3.53 -28.55 -0.98
CA VAL A 146 -3.22 -27.69 -2.13
C VAL A 146 -4.50 -27.08 -2.70
N GLU A 147 -5.52 -27.91 -2.92
CA GLU A 147 -6.77 -27.47 -3.53
C GLU A 147 -7.49 -26.43 -2.67
N LEU A 148 -7.48 -26.61 -1.35
CA LEU A 148 -8.09 -25.68 -0.39
C LEU A 148 -7.19 -24.51 -0.01
N LYS A 149 -6.03 -24.37 -0.67
CA LYS A 149 -5.04 -23.32 -0.39
C LYS A 149 -4.69 -23.24 1.10
N ASP A 150 -4.54 -24.41 1.73
CA ASP A 150 -4.21 -24.51 3.15
C ASP A 150 -2.94 -23.67 3.45
N PRO A 151 -3.05 -22.59 4.24
CA PRO A 151 -1.90 -21.74 4.54
C PRO A 151 -0.75 -22.52 5.18
N LEU A 152 -1.04 -23.62 5.89
CA LEU A 152 -0.05 -24.48 6.53
C LEU A 152 0.81 -25.23 5.52
N LEU A 153 0.30 -25.51 4.32
CA LEU A 153 1.06 -26.22 3.29
C LEU A 153 2.23 -25.38 2.76
N LEU A 154 2.09 -24.05 2.76
CA LEU A 154 3.18 -23.15 2.38
C LEU A 154 4.36 -23.27 3.36
N CYS A 155 4.07 -23.55 4.63
CA CYS A 155 5.07 -23.65 5.69
C CYS A 155 5.88 -24.95 5.66
N GLU A 156 5.38 -26.02 5.01
CA GLU A 156 6.07 -27.32 4.96
C GLU A 156 7.39 -27.29 4.17
N ASN A 157 7.59 -26.29 3.30
CA ASN A 157 8.80 -26.16 2.49
C ASN A 157 9.90 -25.31 3.15
N GLU A 158 9.63 -24.71 4.31
CA GLU A 158 10.60 -23.89 5.01
C GLU A 158 11.72 -24.75 5.59
N THR A 159 12.98 -24.40 5.26
CA THR A 159 14.15 -25.23 5.58
C THR A 159 14.73 -24.97 6.95
N THR A 160 14.44 -23.81 7.53
CA THR A 160 14.89 -23.38 8.86
C THR A 160 13.74 -23.42 9.84
N GLU A 161 14.02 -23.84 11.08
CA GLU A 161 13.03 -23.91 12.16
C GLU A 161 12.33 -22.56 12.39
N SER A 162 13.09 -21.45 12.34
CA SER A 162 12.55 -20.09 12.47
C SER A 162 11.60 -19.69 11.36
N ALA A 163 11.97 -19.86 10.09
CA ALA A 163 11.07 -19.58 8.97
C ALA A 163 9.80 -20.43 9.01
N HIS A 164 9.92 -21.71 9.42
CA HIS A 164 8.75 -22.57 9.63
C HIS A 164 7.85 -22.03 10.75
N ALA A 165 8.42 -21.66 11.89
CA ALA A 165 7.69 -21.08 13.02
C ALA A 165 6.98 -19.75 12.65
N ILE A 166 7.66 -18.88 11.90
CA ILE A 166 7.11 -17.61 11.38
C ILE A 166 5.90 -17.89 10.49
N CYS A 167 6.06 -18.80 9.53
CA CYS A 167 4.99 -19.16 8.61
C CYS A 167 3.80 -19.76 9.35
N MET A 168 4.05 -20.66 10.30
CA MET A 168 3.01 -21.26 11.13
C MET A 168 2.28 -20.21 11.96
N ALA A 169 3.00 -19.30 12.63
CA ALA A 169 2.41 -18.22 13.40
C ALA A 169 1.50 -17.34 12.53
N LYS A 170 1.95 -16.95 11.34
CA LYS A 170 1.17 -16.15 10.39
C LYS A 170 -0.06 -16.89 9.88
N ALA A 171 0.09 -18.17 9.54
CA ALA A 171 -0.98 -19.01 9.02
C ALA A 171 -2.09 -19.27 10.04
N THR A 172 -1.75 -19.43 11.32
CA THR A 172 -2.71 -19.72 12.39
C THR A 172 -3.18 -18.46 13.14
N GLY A 173 -2.45 -17.35 13.02
CA GLY A 173 -2.66 -16.17 13.84
C GLY A 173 -2.20 -16.34 15.29
N ASP A 174 -1.37 -17.35 15.58
CA ASP A 174 -0.91 -17.71 16.92
C ASP A 174 0.62 -17.59 17.07
N TYR A 175 1.07 -16.57 17.82
CA TYR A 175 2.49 -16.34 18.09
C TYR A 175 3.13 -17.40 18.99
N GLN A 176 2.38 -18.34 19.59
CA GLN A 176 2.95 -19.43 20.38
C GLN A 176 3.93 -20.29 19.57
N HIS A 177 3.74 -20.38 18.24
CA HIS A 177 4.69 -21.05 17.36
C HIS A 177 6.08 -20.39 17.36
N CYS A 178 6.17 -19.08 17.57
CA CYS A 178 7.46 -18.42 17.73
C CYS A 178 8.11 -18.75 19.08
N ILE A 179 7.31 -18.88 20.16
CA ILE A 179 7.82 -19.06 21.52
C ILE A 179 8.57 -20.39 21.69
N SER A 180 8.25 -21.41 20.90
CA SER A 180 8.92 -22.71 20.94
C SER A 180 10.37 -22.69 20.43
N LEU A 181 10.81 -21.61 19.78
CA LEU A 181 12.18 -21.49 19.28
C LEU A 181 13.20 -21.38 20.44
N GLU A 182 14.20 -22.26 20.46
CA GLU A 182 15.27 -22.27 21.48
C GLU A 182 16.24 -21.09 21.31
N ASN A 183 16.54 -20.71 20.07
CA ASN A 183 17.41 -19.57 19.76
C ASN A 183 16.66 -18.25 20.01
N LEU A 184 17.11 -17.50 21.02
CA LEU A 184 16.50 -16.22 21.42
C LEU A 184 16.43 -15.20 20.28
N SER A 185 17.47 -15.11 19.45
CA SER A 185 17.51 -14.13 18.35
C SER A 185 16.50 -14.47 17.25
N GLU A 186 16.39 -15.76 16.91
CA GLU A 186 15.39 -16.25 15.95
C GLU A 186 13.97 -16.11 16.49
N ARG A 187 13.76 -16.38 17.77
CA ARG A 187 12.48 -16.19 18.45
C ARG A 187 12.03 -14.74 18.42
N ASP A 188 12.92 -13.82 18.80
CA ASP A 188 12.64 -12.39 18.84
C ASP A 188 12.34 -11.85 17.43
N THR A 189 13.08 -12.31 16.42
CA THR A 189 12.80 -12.02 15.01
C THR A 189 11.43 -12.54 14.58
N CYS A 190 11.07 -13.78 14.96
CA CYS A 190 9.77 -14.37 14.64
C CYS A 190 8.61 -13.57 15.24
N LEU A 191 8.72 -13.20 16.53
CA LEU A 191 7.72 -12.41 17.23
C LEU A 191 7.58 -11.00 16.64
N TYR A 192 8.69 -10.38 16.23
CA TYR A 192 8.70 -9.08 15.56
C TYR A 192 7.97 -9.13 14.21
N GLU A 193 8.32 -10.09 13.36
CA GLU A 193 7.66 -10.26 12.06
C GLU A 193 6.17 -10.57 12.20
N PHE A 194 5.81 -11.46 13.14
CA PHE A 194 4.43 -11.75 13.44
C PHE A 194 3.68 -10.50 13.90
N GLY A 195 4.24 -9.72 14.83
CA GLY A 195 3.62 -8.50 15.34
C GLY A 195 3.37 -7.45 14.24
N ASN A 196 4.26 -7.35 13.25
CA ASN A 196 4.12 -6.42 12.13
C ASN A 196 3.02 -6.80 11.13
N GLU A 197 2.78 -8.10 10.93
CA GLU A 197 1.77 -8.58 9.99
C GLU A 197 0.41 -8.82 10.66
N SER A 198 0.44 -9.28 11.91
CA SER A 198 -0.71 -9.55 12.76
C SER A 198 -0.59 -8.72 14.04
N PRO A 199 -1.19 -7.52 14.09
CA PRO A 199 -0.92 -6.53 15.14
C PRO A 199 -1.47 -6.95 16.50
N GLN A 200 -0.74 -7.83 17.19
CA GLN A 200 -1.00 -8.33 18.53
C GLN A 200 0.12 -7.83 19.45
N PRO A 201 -0.09 -6.76 20.24
CA PRO A 201 0.94 -6.20 21.13
C PRO A 201 1.54 -7.22 22.10
N GLU A 202 0.76 -8.24 22.48
CA GLU A 202 1.17 -9.32 23.37
C GLU A 202 2.39 -10.09 22.83
N ALA A 203 2.50 -10.24 21.50
CA ALA A 203 3.62 -10.89 20.85
C ALA A 203 4.91 -10.07 21.02
N CYS A 204 4.85 -8.75 20.82
CA CYS A 204 5.99 -7.86 21.05
C CYS A 204 6.47 -7.91 22.50
N GLY A 205 5.54 -8.05 23.46
CA GLY A 205 5.87 -8.20 24.89
C GLY A 205 6.67 -9.46 25.25
N LYS A 206 6.82 -10.41 24.33
CA LYS A 206 7.64 -11.62 24.49
C LYS A 206 9.05 -11.49 23.93
N ILE A 207 9.34 -10.42 23.18
CA ILE A 207 10.68 -10.13 22.64
C ILE A 207 11.60 -9.74 23.80
N VAL A 208 12.79 -10.35 23.87
CA VAL A 208 13.79 -10.08 24.91
C VAL A 208 14.63 -8.86 24.58
N GLU A 209 14.99 -8.68 23.31
CA GLU A 209 15.77 -7.52 22.86
C GLU A 209 14.94 -6.22 22.90
N ASN A 210 15.31 -5.29 23.78
CA ASN A 210 14.56 -4.04 24.04
C ASN A 210 14.38 -3.15 22.81
N SER A 211 15.40 -3.02 21.96
CA SER A 211 15.35 -2.26 20.70
C SER A 211 14.28 -2.84 19.78
N LEU A 212 14.39 -4.13 19.47
CA LEU A 212 13.45 -4.82 18.57
C LEU A 212 12.02 -4.84 19.13
N ARG A 213 11.88 -5.02 20.45
CA ARG A 213 10.58 -4.94 21.14
C ARG A 213 9.92 -3.58 20.96
N SER A 214 10.69 -2.49 21.10
CA SER A 214 10.18 -1.13 20.95
C SER A 214 9.81 -0.84 19.50
N GLU A 215 10.61 -1.29 18.53
CA GLU A 215 10.30 -1.20 17.10
C GLU A 215 9.02 -1.95 16.74
N CYS A 216 8.81 -3.14 17.31
CA CYS A 216 7.58 -3.93 17.17
C CYS A 216 6.35 -3.13 17.63
N TYR A 217 6.39 -2.56 18.84
CA TYR A 217 5.28 -1.75 19.35
C TYR A 217 5.02 -0.49 18.49
N ILE A 218 6.07 0.17 18.01
CA ILE A 218 5.94 1.34 17.12
C ILE A 218 5.24 0.95 15.81
N ALA A 219 5.61 -0.18 15.22
CA ALA A 219 5.00 -0.66 13.98
C ALA A 219 3.51 -0.98 14.19
N ILE A 220 3.17 -1.69 15.27
CA ILE A 220 1.78 -1.99 15.61
C ILE A 220 0.98 -0.72 15.89
N ALA A 221 1.52 0.22 16.68
CA ALA A 221 0.88 1.49 16.98
C ALA A 221 0.50 2.24 15.69
N LYS A 222 1.44 2.32 14.73
CA LYS A 222 1.19 2.93 13.41
C LYS A 222 0.11 2.20 12.63
N GLN A 223 0.15 0.87 12.59
CA GLN A 223 -0.79 0.06 11.81
C GLN A 223 -2.22 0.14 12.34
N LYS A 224 -2.38 0.16 13.68
CA LYS A 224 -3.68 0.26 14.35
C LYS A 224 -4.18 1.70 14.54
N GLU A 225 -3.34 2.69 14.25
CA GLU A 225 -3.56 4.08 14.62
C GLU A 225 -3.86 4.28 16.12
N ASP A 226 -3.24 3.46 16.99
CA ASP A 226 -3.48 3.44 18.44
C ASP A 226 -2.24 3.88 19.23
N VAL A 227 -2.28 5.11 19.72
CA VAL A 227 -1.20 5.74 20.49
C VAL A 227 -0.99 5.09 21.86
N LEU A 228 -2.00 4.42 22.44
CA LEU A 228 -1.87 3.80 23.75
C LEU A 228 -0.89 2.62 23.73
N ILE A 229 -0.64 2.04 22.55
CA ILE A 229 0.37 1.00 22.36
C ILE A 229 1.77 1.54 22.64
N CYS A 230 2.03 2.84 22.40
CA CYS A 230 3.31 3.46 22.75
C CYS A 230 3.61 3.38 24.26
N ALA A 231 2.57 3.34 25.12
CA ALA A 231 2.75 3.24 26.57
C ALA A 231 3.41 1.91 27.00
N LEU A 232 3.43 0.90 26.13
CA LEU A 232 4.09 -0.40 26.35
C LEU A 232 5.62 -0.35 26.12
N ILE A 233 6.15 0.76 25.60
CA ILE A 233 7.58 0.97 25.38
C ILE A 233 8.25 1.40 26.69
N GLU A 234 9.31 0.70 27.10
CA GLU A 234 10.01 0.97 28.36
C GLU A 234 10.94 2.19 28.28
N ASP A 235 11.71 2.34 27.20
CA ASP A 235 12.63 3.45 27.01
C ASP A 235 11.89 4.77 26.75
N ASP A 236 12.10 5.78 27.60
CA ASP A 236 11.37 7.05 27.56
C ASP A 236 11.57 7.81 26.22
N GLY A 237 12.78 7.77 25.66
CA GLY A 237 13.08 8.45 24.39
C GLY A 237 12.34 7.81 23.21
N THR A 238 12.36 6.48 23.14
CA THR A 238 11.67 5.70 22.11
C THR A 238 10.15 5.76 22.30
N HIS A 239 9.68 5.77 23.55
CA HIS A 239 8.28 5.99 23.91
C HIS A 239 7.79 7.34 23.38
N ASP A 240 8.48 8.43 23.71
CA ASP A 240 8.08 9.77 23.29
C ASP A 240 8.16 9.90 21.76
N ALA A 241 9.19 9.32 21.12
CA ALA A 241 9.28 9.24 19.66
C ALA A 241 8.10 8.48 19.03
N CYS A 242 7.60 7.43 19.68
CA CYS A 242 6.39 6.71 19.26
C CYS A 242 5.16 7.63 19.33
N VAL A 243 4.95 8.33 20.45
CA VAL A 243 3.82 9.26 20.63
C VAL A 243 3.89 10.41 19.62
N HIS A 244 5.08 10.90 19.30
CA HIS A 244 5.30 11.95 18.29
C HIS A 244 4.76 11.60 16.90
N LEU A 245 4.67 10.32 16.54
CA LEU A 245 4.10 9.89 15.25
C LEU A 245 2.63 10.28 15.08
N PHE A 246 1.92 10.51 16.19
CA PHE A 246 0.50 10.83 16.21
C PHE A 246 0.23 12.35 16.36
N MET A 247 1.28 13.18 16.36
CA MET A 247 1.17 14.64 16.55
C MET A 247 0.85 15.43 15.28
N ALA A 248 0.30 14.80 14.25
CA ALA A 248 -0.25 15.53 13.11
C ALA A 248 -1.43 16.45 13.55
N LYS A 249 -2.19 16.01 14.55
CA LYS A 249 -3.26 16.78 15.21
C LYS A 249 -3.21 16.51 16.72
N PRO A 250 -2.29 17.17 17.46
CA PRO A 250 -2.09 16.88 18.87
C PRO A 250 -3.35 17.25 19.66
N THR A 251 -3.78 16.36 20.55
CA THR A 251 -4.80 16.65 21.57
C THR A 251 -4.15 16.66 22.94
N ARG A 252 -4.82 17.24 23.93
CA ARG A 252 -4.34 17.26 25.32
C ARG A 252 -4.09 15.86 25.86
N GLU A 253 -4.95 14.91 25.50
CA GLU A 253 -4.85 13.50 25.88
C GLU A 253 -3.59 12.85 25.30
N VAL A 254 -3.28 13.09 24.02
CA VAL A 254 -2.05 12.59 23.39
C VAL A 254 -0.82 13.20 24.03
N CYS A 255 -0.83 14.51 24.30
CA CYS A 255 0.30 15.18 24.96
C CYS A 255 0.55 14.66 26.38
N ALA A 256 -0.51 14.28 27.10
CA ALA A 256 -0.41 13.74 28.46
C ALA A 256 0.22 12.34 28.52
N LEU A 257 0.39 11.66 27.38
CA LEU A 257 1.07 10.37 27.32
C LEU A 257 2.59 10.52 27.35
N LEU A 258 3.15 11.66 26.93
CA LEU A 258 4.59 11.90 26.91
C LEU A 258 5.18 11.86 28.33
N ARG A 259 6.38 11.30 28.46
CA ARG A 259 7.06 11.15 29.76
C ARG A 259 7.97 12.34 30.07
N ASN A 260 8.54 12.96 29.05
CA ASN A 260 9.34 14.17 29.23
C ASN A 260 8.44 15.41 29.37
N ASN A 261 8.53 16.12 30.50
CA ASN A 261 7.74 17.33 30.76
C ASN A 261 7.94 18.44 29.72
N ASP A 262 9.16 18.62 29.21
CA ASP A 262 9.45 19.63 28.18
C ASP A 262 8.76 19.27 26.86
N SER A 263 8.72 17.98 26.51
CA SER A 263 7.94 17.46 25.39
C SER A 263 6.42 17.63 25.61
N VAL A 264 5.92 17.40 26.83
CA VAL A 264 4.51 17.64 27.19
C VAL A 264 4.13 19.10 26.94
N TYR A 265 4.89 20.05 27.47
CA TYR A 265 4.60 21.47 27.29
C TYR A 265 4.72 21.90 25.81
N SER A 266 5.70 21.38 25.09
CA SER A 266 5.84 21.62 23.65
C SER A 266 4.62 21.13 22.86
N CYS A 267 4.16 19.91 23.15
CA CYS A 267 2.96 19.34 22.54
C CYS A 267 1.70 20.16 22.89
N LEU A 268 1.54 20.56 24.15
CA LEU A 268 0.40 21.37 24.61
C LEU A 268 0.37 22.75 23.96
N ALA A 269 1.52 23.37 23.67
CA ALA A 269 1.58 24.65 22.96
C ALA A 269 0.83 24.58 21.62
N ARG A 270 0.97 23.46 20.90
CA ARG A 270 0.29 23.21 19.62
C ARG A 270 -1.16 22.78 19.82
N ALA A 271 -1.43 21.86 20.75
CA ALA A 271 -2.77 21.34 20.99
C ALA A 271 -3.75 22.42 21.47
N GLU A 272 -3.28 23.35 22.31
CA GLU A 272 -4.10 24.40 22.92
C GLU A 272 -3.95 25.76 22.23
N MET A 273 -3.13 25.86 21.18
CA MET A 273 -2.76 27.12 20.52
C MET A 273 -2.29 28.19 21.52
N SER A 274 -1.42 27.79 22.45
CA SER A 274 -0.99 28.60 23.59
C SER A 274 0.53 28.72 23.62
N PRO A 275 1.12 29.83 23.15
CA PRO A 275 2.57 30.01 23.12
C PRO A 275 3.17 30.12 24.53
N GLN A 276 2.35 30.41 25.54
CA GLN A 276 2.76 30.43 26.94
C GLN A 276 3.26 29.05 27.39
N MET A 277 2.78 27.96 26.79
CA MET A 277 3.29 26.62 27.12
C MET A 277 4.77 26.46 26.75
N CYS A 278 5.25 27.07 25.65
CA CYS A 278 6.68 27.08 25.32
C CYS A 278 7.54 27.79 26.37
N THR A 279 6.96 28.68 27.18
CA THR A 279 7.71 29.36 28.26
C THR A 279 8.05 28.42 29.41
N LEU A 280 7.26 27.36 29.60
CA LEU A 280 7.40 26.35 30.65
C LEU A 280 8.43 25.26 30.31
N VAL A 281 8.95 25.25 29.08
CA VAL A 281 9.99 24.34 28.60
C VAL A 281 11.35 24.77 29.15
N HIS A 282 12.08 23.84 29.77
CA HIS A 282 13.37 24.11 30.44
C HIS A 282 14.55 23.90 29.50
N ASP A 283 14.57 22.79 28.75
CA ASP A 283 15.58 22.54 27.72
C ASP A 283 15.43 23.58 26.60
N TYR A 284 16.50 24.35 26.37
CA TYR A 284 16.46 25.45 25.42
C TYR A 284 16.31 24.99 23.96
N LEU A 285 16.76 23.78 23.60
CA LEU A 285 16.58 23.24 22.25
C LEU A 285 15.14 22.78 22.05
N VAL A 286 14.54 22.14 23.04
CA VAL A 286 13.10 21.78 22.99
C VAL A 286 12.24 23.03 22.97
N LYS A 287 12.62 24.07 23.72
CA LYS A 287 11.94 25.36 23.74
C LYS A 287 12.00 26.08 22.40
N ASP A 288 13.17 26.10 21.78
CA ASP A 288 13.37 26.68 20.44
C ASP A 288 12.55 25.93 19.39
N SER A 289 12.52 24.60 19.45
CA SER A 289 11.65 23.76 18.60
C SER A 289 10.16 24.04 18.83
N CYS A 290 9.74 24.23 20.09
CA CYS A 290 8.36 24.58 20.45
C CYS A 290 7.93 25.89 19.78
N TYR A 291 8.75 26.94 19.89
CA TYR A 291 8.44 28.22 19.28
C TYR A 291 8.46 28.18 17.75
N GLU A 292 9.37 27.42 17.15
CA GLU A 292 9.39 27.23 15.70
C GLU A 292 8.10 26.58 15.20
N GLU A 293 7.71 25.43 15.76
CA GLU A 293 6.49 24.74 15.37
C GLU A 293 5.23 25.59 15.61
N TYR A 294 5.20 26.30 16.74
CA TYR A 294 4.12 27.23 17.05
C TYR A 294 4.05 28.40 16.04
N ALA A 295 5.20 28.98 15.68
CA ALA A 295 5.29 30.07 14.71
C ALA A 295 4.70 29.66 13.36
N GLU A 296 5.08 28.46 12.87
CA GLU A 296 4.56 27.88 11.62
C GLU A 296 3.06 27.66 11.67
N TYR A 297 2.57 27.11 12.77
CA TYR A 297 1.15 26.85 12.97
C TYR A 297 0.33 28.14 13.03
N ALA A 298 0.77 29.11 13.85
CA ALA A 298 0.13 30.41 14.01
C ALA A 298 0.33 31.35 12.83
N ARG A 299 1.27 31.04 11.93
CA ARG A 299 1.74 31.90 10.83
C ARG A 299 2.17 33.28 11.32
N ASP A 300 2.91 33.32 12.42
CA ASP A 300 3.37 34.55 13.06
C ASP A 300 4.88 34.51 13.33
N SER A 301 5.62 35.35 12.61
CA SER A 301 7.07 35.44 12.70
C SER A 301 7.57 36.02 14.02
N PHE A 302 6.70 36.64 14.83
CA PHE A 302 7.07 37.12 16.16
C PHE A 302 7.70 36.00 16.99
N TYR A 303 7.14 34.78 16.94
CA TYR A 303 7.65 33.65 17.71
C TYR A 303 9.03 33.16 17.24
N CYS A 304 9.37 33.31 15.96
CA CYS A 304 10.73 33.06 15.48
C CYS A 304 11.77 34.00 16.14
N SER A 305 11.36 35.19 16.57
CA SER A 305 12.26 36.13 17.25
C SER A 305 12.61 35.68 18.68
N LEU A 306 11.76 34.85 19.30
CA LEU A 306 11.93 34.30 20.64
C LEU A 306 12.88 33.09 20.69
N ILE A 307 13.19 32.52 19.52
CA ILE A 307 14.12 31.40 19.39
C ILE A 307 15.55 31.88 19.64
N SER A 308 16.26 31.17 20.52
CA SER A 308 17.61 31.52 20.95
C SER A 308 18.71 30.98 20.00
N THR A 309 18.54 29.77 19.49
CA THR A 309 19.50 29.08 18.63
C THR A 309 19.35 29.54 17.18
N THR A 310 20.44 30.06 16.59
CA THR A 310 20.46 30.56 15.20
C THR A 310 19.92 29.56 14.18
N LEU A 311 20.24 28.26 14.34
CA LEU A 311 19.78 27.20 13.44
C LEU A 311 18.24 27.11 13.38
N TYR A 312 17.59 26.98 14.55
CA TYR A 312 16.14 26.91 14.66
C TYR A 312 15.48 28.22 14.22
N LYS A 313 16.10 29.35 14.56
CA LYS A 313 15.61 30.68 14.20
C LYS A 313 15.59 30.88 12.68
N ASN A 314 16.67 30.52 12.00
CA ASN A 314 16.76 30.59 10.54
C ASN A 314 15.71 29.70 9.88
N ARG A 315 15.60 28.45 10.34
CA ARG A 315 14.64 27.47 9.80
C ARG A 315 13.20 27.95 9.96
N CYS A 316 12.85 28.53 11.11
CA CYS A 316 11.56 29.16 11.38
C CYS A 316 11.23 30.27 10.38
N TYR A 317 12.12 31.25 10.21
CA TYR A 317 11.91 32.34 9.24
C TYR A 317 11.86 31.84 7.80
N GLU A 318 12.71 30.87 7.43
CA GLU A 318 12.70 30.25 6.11
C GLU A 318 11.36 29.59 5.81
N ASN A 319 10.86 28.74 6.70
CA ASN A 319 9.61 28.01 6.51
C ASN A 319 8.40 28.96 6.45
N LEU A 320 8.37 29.98 7.31
CA LEU A 320 7.34 31.01 7.26
C LEU A 320 7.44 31.86 5.98
N SER A 321 8.64 32.21 5.53
CA SER A 321 8.82 32.97 4.29
C SER A 321 8.18 32.24 3.11
N VAL A 322 8.37 30.92 3.03
CA VAL A 322 7.81 30.07 1.96
C VAL A 322 6.30 29.98 2.11
N THR A 323 5.81 29.62 3.29
CA THR A 323 4.39 29.32 3.54
C THR A 323 3.51 30.56 3.43
N MET A 324 4.02 31.73 3.82
CA MET A 324 3.31 33.01 3.75
C MET A 324 3.61 33.79 2.47
N ASN A 325 4.49 33.28 1.61
CA ASN A 325 5.08 34.00 0.47
C ASN A 325 5.58 35.41 0.85
N ASN A 326 6.27 35.52 2.00
CA ASN A 326 6.76 36.78 2.54
C ASN A 326 8.30 36.79 2.58
N THR A 327 8.89 37.37 1.54
CA THR A 327 10.35 37.45 1.36
C THR A 327 11.04 38.30 2.43
N ASN A 328 10.35 39.26 3.04
CA ASN A 328 10.93 40.10 4.08
C ASN A 328 11.34 39.28 5.31
N LEU A 329 10.74 38.10 5.54
CA LEU A 329 11.15 37.23 6.64
C LEU A 329 12.58 36.70 6.46
N CYS A 330 13.04 36.52 5.22
CA CYS A 330 14.41 36.09 4.95
C CYS A 330 15.43 37.12 5.40
N SER A 331 15.10 38.41 5.55
CA SER A 331 16.07 39.40 6.06
C SER A 331 16.52 39.14 7.50
N ASN A 332 15.78 38.31 8.25
CA ASN A 332 16.11 37.92 9.63
C ASN A 332 17.01 36.67 9.72
N VAL A 333 17.31 36.03 8.60
CA VAL A 333 18.13 34.81 8.52
C VAL A 333 19.62 35.17 8.46
N VAL A 334 20.45 34.51 9.25
CA VAL A 334 21.91 34.75 9.32
C VAL A 334 22.70 33.43 9.43
N PRO A 335 23.84 33.25 8.74
CA PRO A 335 24.59 34.24 7.96
C PRO A 335 24.00 34.47 6.55
N GLU A 336 24.66 35.34 5.78
CA GLU A 336 24.28 35.69 4.41
C GLU A 336 24.04 34.48 3.49
N LEU A 337 24.82 33.41 3.64
CA LEU A 337 24.64 32.18 2.87
C LEU A 337 23.24 31.56 3.08
N GLU A 338 22.83 31.40 4.35
CA GLU A 338 21.50 30.87 4.71
C GLU A 338 20.38 31.84 4.32
N ARG A 339 20.64 33.14 4.43
CA ARG A 339 19.72 34.19 4.01
C ARG A 339 19.35 34.11 2.54
N ASP A 340 20.38 33.97 1.70
CA ASP A 340 20.24 33.88 0.26
C ASP A 340 19.62 32.53 -0.16
N TRP A 341 19.89 31.46 0.60
CA TRP A 341 19.18 30.20 0.47
C TRP A 341 17.68 30.30 0.77
N CYS A 342 17.30 31.04 1.83
CA CYS A 342 15.90 31.32 2.16
C CYS A 342 15.17 32.00 0.99
N TYR A 343 15.76 33.07 0.42
CA TYR A 343 15.20 33.74 -0.75
C TYR A 343 15.05 32.81 -1.95
N LEU A 344 16.06 31.97 -2.22
CA LEU A 344 16.00 30.97 -3.30
C LEU A 344 14.86 29.96 -3.08
N LYS A 345 14.70 29.44 -1.87
CA LYS A 345 13.64 28.48 -1.54
C LYS A 345 12.26 29.12 -1.68
N ASN A 346 12.08 30.34 -1.19
CA ASN A 346 10.85 31.10 -1.37
C ASN A 346 10.55 31.34 -2.87
N ALA A 347 11.55 31.79 -3.63
CA ALA A 347 11.41 32.04 -5.06
C ALA A 347 10.90 30.80 -5.81
N ARG A 348 11.52 29.65 -5.55
CA ARG A 348 11.14 28.36 -6.18
C ARG A 348 9.73 27.91 -5.80
N ALA A 349 9.39 28.00 -4.51
CA ALA A 349 8.10 27.53 -4.01
C ALA A 349 6.93 28.40 -4.51
N ASN A 350 7.14 29.71 -4.62
CA ASN A 350 6.10 30.68 -4.92
C ASN A 350 6.23 31.33 -6.31
N VAL A 351 7.19 30.89 -7.10
CA VAL A 351 7.51 31.45 -8.44
C VAL A 351 7.75 32.96 -8.36
N ASN A 352 8.44 33.39 -7.30
CA ASN A 352 8.60 34.79 -6.94
C ASN A 352 9.93 35.35 -7.47
N MET A 353 9.88 36.13 -8.55
CA MET A 353 11.09 36.71 -9.16
C MET A 353 11.74 37.76 -8.25
N ASP A 354 10.95 38.55 -7.51
CA ASP A 354 11.48 39.59 -6.62
C ASP A 354 12.35 38.98 -5.52
N ALA A 355 12.01 37.78 -5.06
CA ALA A 355 12.84 37.01 -4.13
C ALA A 355 14.24 36.72 -4.69
N CYS A 356 14.34 36.33 -5.97
CA CYS A 356 15.65 36.12 -6.61
C CYS A 356 16.49 37.40 -6.64
N LEU A 357 15.86 38.56 -6.82
CA LEU A 357 16.55 39.86 -6.88
C LEU A 357 17.10 40.30 -5.51
N GLN A 358 16.58 39.79 -4.40
CA GLN A 358 17.08 40.06 -3.05
C GLN A 358 18.32 39.23 -2.68
N ILE A 359 18.67 38.21 -3.48
CA ILE A 359 19.86 37.38 -3.26
C ILE A 359 21.13 38.20 -3.57
N LYS A 360 22.09 38.22 -2.64
CA LYS A 360 23.35 38.96 -2.82
C LYS A 360 24.44 38.14 -3.50
N LEU A 361 24.54 36.86 -3.15
CA LEU A 361 25.49 35.93 -3.72
C LEU A 361 25.08 35.58 -5.15
N GLU A 362 25.88 36.02 -6.11
CA GLU A 362 25.60 35.80 -7.53
C GLU A 362 25.46 34.31 -7.90
N SER A 363 26.21 33.45 -7.20
CA SER A 363 26.14 31.99 -7.36
C SER A 363 24.75 31.41 -7.07
N PHE A 364 23.92 32.07 -6.26
CA PHE A 364 22.53 31.69 -6.01
C PHE A 364 21.55 32.52 -6.86
N ARG A 365 21.83 33.81 -7.05
CA ARG A 365 20.96 34.75 -7.78
C ARG A 365 20.76 34.34 -9.24
N LEU A 366 21.83 34.06 -9.97
CA LEU A 366 21.74 33.80 -11.41
C LEU A 366 21.02 32.47 -11.73
N PRO A 367 21.28 31.36 -11.00
CA PRO A 367 20.47 30.16 -11.12
C PRO A 367 19.00 30.37 -10.74
N CYS A 368 18.72 31.15 -9.68
CA CYS A 368 17.35 31.48 -9.28
C CYS A 368 16.57 32.12 -10.44
N ILE A 369 17.10 33.21 -11.01
CA ILE A 369 16.45 33.93 -12.12
C ILE A 369 16.25 33.00 -13.31
N THR A 370 17.26 32.19 -13.64
CA THR A 370 17.21 31.23 -14.75
C THR A 370 16.10 30.18 -14.55
N GLU A 371 15.98 29.62 -13.35
CA GLU A 371 14.98 28.62 -13.02
C GLU A 371 13.57 29.20 -13.04
N ILE A 372 13.35 30.39 -12.46
CA ILE A 372 12.04 31.04 -12.49
C ILE A 372 11.67 31.40 -13.94
N ALA A 373 12.58 32.00 -14.69
CA ALA A 373 12.37 32.33 -16.11
C ALA A 373 12.00 31.09 -16.93
N THR A 374 12.68 29.97 -16.67
CA THR A 374 12.37 28.69 -17.29
C THR A 374 11.00 28.18 -16.84
N TYR A 375 10.67 28.24 -15.55
CA TYR A 375 9.41 27.73 -15.00
C TYR A 375 8.20 28.50 -15.53
N VAL A 376 8.22 29.84 -15.47
CA VAL A 376 7.15 30.69 -16.01
C VAL A 376 7.15 30.77 -17.52
N ASP A 377 8.18 30.18 -18.16
CA ASP A 377 8.38 30.19 -19.58
C ASP A 377 8.36 31.63 -20.11
N ASN A 378 9.22 32.51 -19.58
CA ASN A 378 9.28 33.91 -19.99
C ASN A 378 10.72 34.36 -20.30
N PRO A 379 11.09 34.47 -21.58
CA PRO A 379 12.45 34.81 -22.00
C PRO A 379 12.86 36.24 -21.65
N SER A 380 11.92 37.17 -21.41
CA SER A 380 12.28 38.54 -21.04
C SER A 380 13.02 38.60 -19.71
N LEU A 381 12.79 37.63 -18.83
CA LEU A 381 13.47 37.52 -17.53
C LEU A 381 14.96 37.17 -17.68
N CYS A 382 15.37 36.52 -18.77
CA CYS A 382 16.78 36.27 -19.05
C CYS A 382 17.56 37.58 -19.28
N ASN A 383 16.91 38.67 -19.70
CA ASN A 383 17.57 39.96 -19.91
C ASN A 383 18.02 40.64 -18.61
N ILE A 384 17.50 40.19 -17.46
CA ILE A 384 17.94 40.66 -16.13
C ILE A 384 19.35 40.13 -15.82
N ILE A 385 19.79 39.05 -16.48
CA ILE A 385 21.08 38.42 -16.25
C ILE A 385 22.17 39.18 -17.04
N GLU A 386 23.02 39.90 -16.33
CA GLU A 386 24.14 40.65 -16.92
C GLU A 386 25.24 39.73 -17.48
N GLN A 387 25.53 38.63 -16.78
CA GLN A 387 26.56 37.67 -17.19
C GLN A 387 26.09 36.86 -18.40
N SER A 388 26.75 37.07 -19.54
CA SER A 388 26.37 36.46 -20.84
C SER A 388 26.20 34.94 -20.75
N TYR A 389 27.11 34.23 -20.08
CA TYR A 389 27.03 32.78 -19.92
C TYR A 389 25.69 32.31 -19.31
N TYR A 390 25.24 32.93 -18.22
CA TYR A 390 24.00 32.54 -17.54
C TYR A 390 22.77 33.00 -18.32
N ARG A 391 22.83 34.19 -18.95
CA ARG A 391 21.76 34.70 -19.82
C ARG A 391 21.51 33.76 -21.01
N ASP A 392 22.59 33.35 -21.65
CA ASP A 392 22.59 32.46 -22.80
C ASP A 392 22.06 31.07 -22.45
N ARG A 393 22.47 30.55 -21.28
CA ARG A 393 21.91 29.31 -20.71
C ARG A 393 20.40 29.44 -20.43
N CYS A 394 19.96 30.57 -19.87
CA CYS A 394 18.55 30.84 -19.59
C CYS A 394 17.69 30.80 -20.86
N TYR A 395 18.10 31.49 -21.92
CA TYR A 395 17.43 31.43 -23.22
C TYR A 395 17.40 30.01 -23.80
N SER A 396 18.53 29.30 -23.76
CA SER A 396 18.62 27.92 -24.25
C SER A 396 17.64 26.98 -23.53
N MET A 397 17.54 27.08 -22.20
CA MET A 397 16.61 26.27 -21.40
C MET A 397 15.14 26.54 -21.75
N ILE A 398 14.74 27.81 -21.90
CA ILE A 398 13.37 28.19 -22.29
C ILE A 398 13.05 27.67 -23.70
N ILE A 399 13.90 27.96 -24.68
CA ILE A 399 13.65 27.59 -26.08
C ILE A 399 13.57 26.07 -26.25
N SER A 400 14.32 25.31 -25.43
CA SER A 400 14.28 23.85 -25.45
C SER A 400 12.93 23.23 -25.06
N LYS A 401 12.05 23.99 -24.39
CA LYS A 401 10.71 23.50 -24.03
C LYS A 401 9.74 23.41 -25.21
N GLY A 402 10.04 24.05 -26.35
CA GLY A 402 9.15 24.00 -27.52
C GLY A 402 8.16 25.15 -27.65
N THR A 403 8.03 25.99 -26.63
CA THR A 403 7.00 27.04 -26.54
C THR A 403 7.33 28.30 -27.34
N TYR A 404 8.61 28.59 -27.56
CA TYR A 404 9.06 29.79 -28.25
C TYR A 404 9.70 29.53 -29.61
N SER A 405 9.57 30.55 -30.48
CA SER A 405 10.24 30.61 -31.77
C SER A 405 11.76 30.59 -31.60
N TYR A 406 12.44 29.85 -32.47
CA TYR A 406 13.89 29.79 -32.56
C TYR A 406 14.53 31.15 -32.89
N ALA A 407 13.74 32.15 -33.30
CA ALA A 407 14.22 33.52 -33.49
C ALA A 407 14.93 34.06 -32.23
N LEU A 408 14.51 33.61 -31.04
CA LEU A 408 15.16 33.97 -29.78
C LEU A 408 16.59 33.40 -29.62
N CYS A 409 16.98 32.37 -30.38
CA CYS A 409 18.36 31.87 -30.37
C CYS A 409 19.35 32.95 -30.81
N SER A 410 18.92 33.97 -31.56
CA SER A 410 19.76 35.11 -31.95
C SER A 410 20.17 36.01 -30.76
N ASN A 411 19.47 35.92 -29.62
CA ASN A 411 19.84 36.63 -28.40
C ASN A 411 20.96 35.93 -27.61
N ILE A 412 21.36 34.72 -28.02
CA ILE A 412 22.39 33.92 -27.36
C ILE A 412 23.76 34.28 -27.93
N THR A 413 24.65 34.81 -27.10
CA THR A 413 25.96 35.29 -27.53
C THR A 413 27.08 34.24 -27.46
N ALA A 414 26.98 33.30 -26.53
CA ALA A 414 27.94 32.24 -26.29
C ALA A 414 27.75 31.14 -27.32
N GLY A 415 28.80 30.90 -28.12
CA GLY A 415 28.72 30.01 -29.29
C GLY A 415 28.16 28.62 -28.99
N LEU A 416 28.53 28.02 -27.85
CA LEU A 416 28.08 26.67 -27.49
C LEU A 416 26.57 26.61 -27.25
N TRP A 417 26.04 27.55 -26.47
CA TRP A 417 24.60 27.61 -26.17
C TRP A 417 23.78 28.06 -27.38
N HIS A 418 24.35 28.94 -28.20
CA HIS A 418 23.75 29.39 -29.45
C HIS A 418 23.56 28.22 -30.40
N ASP A 419 24.59 27.41 -30.56
CA ASP A 419 24.56 26.26 -31.45
C ASP A 419 23.63 25.16 -30.93
N GLU A 420 23.65 24.91 -29.62
CA GLU A 420 22.70 23.98 -29.01
C GLU A 420 21.25 24.42 -29.24
N CYS A 421 20.95 25.72 -29.12
CA CYS A 421 19.63 26.29 -29.35
C CYS A 421 19.16 26.06 -30.80
N TYR A 422 19.96 26.46 -31.78
CA TYR A 422 19.61 26.28 -33.20
C TYR A 422 19.58 24.81 -33.62
N MET A 423 20.42 23.95 -33.05
CA MET A 423 20.41 22.51 -33.33
C MET A 423 19.12 21.85 -32.82
N ARG A 424 18.70 22.15 -31.59
CA ARG A 424 17.41 21.66 -31.05
C ARG A 424 16.24 22.19 -31.87
N ALA A 425 16.28 23.46 -32.28
CA ALA A 425 15.27 24.04 -33.16
C ALA A 425 15.23 23.38 -34.54
N ALA A 426 16.38 23.13 -35.17
CA ALA A 426 16.48 22.44 -36.46
C ALA A 426 15.77 21.08 -36.40
N ILE A 427 16.09 20.27 -35.37
CA ILE A 427 15.50 18.95 -35.17
C ILE A 427 13.99 19.04 -34.94
N ARG A 428 13.54 19.94 -34.05
CA ARG A 428 12.12 20.07 -33.68
C ARG A 428 11.25 20.51 -34.85
N GLU A 429 11.71 21.50 -35.61
CA GLU A 429 10.97 22.06 -36.75
C GLU A 429 11.21 21.28 -38.06
N ASN A 430 12.03 20.22 -38.01
CA ASN A 430 12.50 19.47 -39.18
C ASN A 430 13.05 20.40 -40.29
N SER A 431 13.80 21.44 -39.89
CA SER A 431 14.27 22.50 -40.78
C SER A 431 15.79 22.50 -40.89
N GLU A 432 16.29 21.87 -41.95
CA GLU A 432 17.72 21.79 -42.29
C GLU A 432 18.36 23.19 -42.42
N SER A 433 17.59 24.19 -42.88
CA SER A 433 18.07 25.56 -43.05
C SER A 433 18.60 26.20 -41.75
N LEU A 434 18.13 25.72 -40.59
CA LEU A 434 18.59 26.19 -39.29
C LEU A 434 20.02 25.71 -38.97
N CYS A 435 20.50 24.63 -39.57
CA CYS A 435 21.89 24.17 -39.41
C CYS A 435 22.90 25.22 -39.90
N ALA A 436 22.56 26.02 -40.92
CA ALA A 436 23.42 27.10 -41.41
C ALA A 436 23.61 28.24 -40.41
N LYS A 437 22.77 28.34 -39.37
CA LYS A 437 22.91 29.33 -38.30
C LYS A 437 23.92 28.93 -37.24
N LEU A 438 24.35 27.67 -37.19
CA LEU A 438 25.34 27.19 -36.22
C LEU A 438 26.71 27.84 -36.47
N ILE A 439 27.37 28.28 -35.39
CA ILE A 439 28.65 29.00 -35.39
C ILE A 439 29.81 28.03 -35.58
N TYR A 440 29.86 26.94 -34.82
CA TYR A 440 30.93 25.95 -34.88
C TYR A 440 30.68 24.93 -36.00
N GLU A 441 31.70 24.73 -36.84
CA GLU A 441 31.63 23.81 -37.97
C GLU A 441 31.35 22.36 -37.53
N SER A 442 31.86 21.94 -36.37
CA SER A 442 31.59 20.61 -35.82
C SER A 442 30.10 20.42 -35.49
N ALA A 443 29.46 21.40 -34.86
CA ALA A 443 28.02 21.37 -34.57
C ALA A 443 27.20 21.46 -35.86
N ARG A 444 27.64 22.27 -36.83
CA ARG A 444 27.02 22.41 -38.15
C ARG A 444 26.99 21.10 -38.93
N SER A 445 28.13 20.44 -39.04
CA SER A 445 28.25 19.13 -39.70
C SER A 445 27.41 18.06 -39.00
N GLU A 446 27.41 18.06 -37.66
CA GLU A 446 26.56 17.15 -36.88
C GLU A 446 25.07 17.38 -37.16
N CYS A 447 24.65 18.64 -37.27
CA CYS A 447 23.28 18.99 -37.60
C CYS A 447 22.88 18.46 -38.98
N TYR A 448 23.66 18.74 -40.04
CA TYR A 448 23.37 18.25 -41.40
C TYR A 448 23.35 16.71 -41.50
N ARG A 449 24.22 16.04 -40.75
CA ARG A 449 24.24 14.57 -40.67
C ARG A 449 22.92 14.00 -40.19
N ARG A 450 22.23 14.68 -39.24
CA ARG A 450 20.89 14.26 -38.77
C ARG A 450 19.80 14.38 -39.84
N PHE A 451 20.03 15.17 -40.88
CA PHE A 451 19.16 15.30 -42.06
C PHE A 451 19.61 14.45 -43.25
N GLY A 452 20.59 13.55 -43.07
CA GLY A 452 21.03 12.62 -44.12
C GLY A 452 21.96 13.22 -45.17
N LYS A 453 22.53 14.41 -44.93
CA LYS A 453 23.62 14.95 -45.76
C LYS A 453 24.96 14.54 -45.15
N GLN A 454 25.74 13.78 -45.92
CA GLN A 454 27.14 13.47 -45.62
C GLN A 454 28.06 14.55 -46.18
#